data_AF-A0A426Z896-F1
#
_entry.id   AF-A0A426Z896-F1
#
_cell.length_a   1.000
_cell.length_b   1.000
_cell.length_c   1.000
_cell.angle_alpha   90.00
_cell.angle_beta   90.00
_cell.angle_gamma   90.00
#
_symmetry.space_group_name_H-M   'P 1'
#
loop_
_entity.id
_entity.type
_entity.pdbx_description
1 polymer ?
#
loop_
_entity_poly.entity_id
_entity_poly.type
_entity_poly.pdbx_seq_one_letter_code
_entity_poly.pdbx_strand_id
1 'polypeptide(L)'
;MEEDAAVSSSFTRHTCLKLDLPVEDPKAKDAVFVKGTWFPSFFDLAISDGLDAWTCHASEAEVRLRAEQWDLPVAEYVVLAEHYLGFQQPGSKYGFEDAGNGQRRVSDTCRCSSSSYWRFRIIVY
;
A
#
# COMPACT_ATOMS: atom_id res chain seq x y z
N MET A 1 -2.48 -22.32 -33.97
CA MET A 1 -1.81 -22.70 -32.71
C MET A 1 -1.46 -21.39 -32.06
N GLU A 2 -2.07 -21.18 -30.90
CA GLU A 2 -2.24 -19.98 -30.09
C GLU A 2 -2.81 -18.69 -30.69
N GLU A 3 -3.83 -18.21 -29.98
CA GLU A 3 -4.70 -17.06 -30.15
C GLU A 3 -4.42 -16.11 -28.98
N ASP A 4 -4.53 -14.80 -29.25
CA ASP A 4 -4.72 -13.68 -28.32
C ASP A 4 -3.82 -13.48 -27.08
N ALA A 5 -3.12 -12.34 -27.05
CA ALA A 5 -3.64 -11.18 -26.34
C ALA A 5 -2.70 -9.98 -26.52
N ALA A 6 -3.29 -8.86 -26.93
CA ALA A 6 -2.66 -7.57 -27.10
C ALA A 6 -1.76 -7.20 -25.91
N VAL A 7 -0.51 -6.82 -26.22
CA VAL A 7 0.28 -5.96 -25.35
C VAL A 7 -0.38 -4.57 -25.35
N SER A 8 -1.49 -4.41 -24.64
CA SER A 8 -1.89 -3.10 -24.18
C SER A 8 -0.80 -2.69 -23.19
N SER A 9 0.11 -1.84 -23.65
CA SER A 9 1.17 -1.25 -22.83
C SER A 9 0.58 -0.24 -21.84
N SER A 10 -0.32 -0.69 -20.97
CA SER A 10 -0.56 -0.03 -19.69
C SER A 10 0.72 -0.24 -18.89
N PHE A 11 1.57 0.78 -18.81
CA PHE A 11 2.81 0.73 -18.04
C PHE A 11 2.50 0.38 -16.57
N THR A 12 2.68 -0.89 -16.19
CA THR A 12 2.63 -1.30 -14.79
C THR A 12 3.80 -0.65 -14.06
N ARG A 13 3.49 0.23 -13.11
CA ARG A 13 4.51 0.91 -12.30
C ARG A 13 4.84 0.03 -11.10
N HIS A 14 6.09 0.08 -10.67
CA HIS A 14 6.57 -0.71 -9.55
C HIS A 14 7.32 0.21 -8.58
N THR A 15 7.04 0.05 -7.30
CA THR A 15 7.73 0.77 -6.23
C THR A 15 8.27 -0.22 -5.21
N CYS A 16 9.44 0.06 -4.66
CA CYS A 16 10.03 -0.70 -3.56
C CYS A 16 10.43 0.29 -2.47
N LEU A 17 9.85 0.13 -1.29
CA LEU A 17 10.08 0.99 -0.15
C LEU A 17 10.59 0.17 1.02
N LYS A 18 11.68 0.63 1.64
CA LYS A 18 12.01 0.21 3.00
C LYS A 18 11.32 1.18 3.95
N LEU A 19 10.40 0.65 4.75
CA LEU A 19 9.60 1.41 5.69
C LEU A 19 10.15 1.20 7.10
N ASP A 20 10.80 2.23 7.65
CA ASP A 20 11.26 2.19 9.03
C ASP A 20 10.07 2.38 9.98
N LEU A 21 9.89 1.43 10.91
CA LEU A 21 8.81 1.46 11.88
C LEU A 21 9.29 2.14 13.17
N PRO A 22 8.45 2.96 13.84
CA PRO A 22 8.80 3.50 15.13
C PRO A 22 8.95 2.36 16.14
N VAL A 23 10.20 2.11 16.55
CA VAL A 23 10.56 1.07 17.51
C VAL A 23 10.13 1.51 18.90
N GLU A 24 8.89 1.20 19.29
CA GLU A 24 8.45 1.31 20.70
C GLU A 24 8.87 0.07 21.50
N ASP A 25 9.09 -1.05 20.82
CA ASP A 25 9.48 -2.34 21.41
C ASP A 25 10.88 -2.75 20.94
N PRO A 26 11.87 -2.99 21.83
CA PRO A 26 13.25 -3.34 21.46
C PRO A 26 13.40 -4.72 20.77
N LYS A 27 12.30 -5.46 20.60
CA LYS A 27 12.22 -6.71 19.84
C LYS A 27 11.49 -6.56 18.50
N ALA A 28 10.81 -5.43 18.26
CA ALA A 28 10.15 -5.18 17.00
C ALA A 28 11.20 -4.88 15.93
N LYS A 29 11.01 -5.42 14.72
CA LYS A 29 11.92 -5.17 13.61
C LYS A 29 11.92 -3.70 13.24
N ASP A 30 13.12 -3.18 12.99
CA ASP A 30 13.35 -1.76 12.70
C ASP A 30 12.71 -1.32 11.37
N ALA A 31 12.46 -2.26 10.44
CA ALA A 31 11.87 -1.95 9.15
C ALA A 31 11.13 -3.13 8.50
N VAL A 32 10.20 -2.79 7.60
CA VAL A 32 9.56 -3.72 6.66
C VAL A 32 9.81 -3.25 5.23
N PHE A 33 9.85 -4.17 4.29
CA PHE A 33 9.99 -3.89 2.86
C PHE A 33 8.63 -4.01 2.19
N VAL A 34 8.20 -2.95 1.53
CA VAL A 34 6.93 -2.87 0.80
C VAL A 34 7.24 -2.79 -0.70
N LYS A 35 6.73 -3.73 -1.46
CA LYS A 35 6.73 -3.71 -2.92
C LYS A 35 5.32 -3.44 -3.41
N GLY A 36 5.13 -2.38 -4.17
CA GLY A 36 3.87 -2.05 -4.82
C GLY A 36 3.93 -2.31 -6.32
N THR A 37 2.88 -2.89 -6.87
CA THR A 37 2.63 -3.07 -8.30
C THR A 37 1.35 -2.31 -8.64
N TRP A 38 1.47 -1.28 -9.47
CA TRP A 38 0.40 -0.30 -9.71
C TRP A 38 -0.14 -0.43 -11.12
N PHE A 39 -1.44 -0.68 -11.22
CA PHE A 39 -2.20 -0.72 -12.48
C PHE A 39 -3.12 0.50 -12.56
N PRO A 40 -3.72 0.82 -13.72
CA PRO A 40 -4.60 1.99 -13.85
C PRO A 40 -5.85 1.94 -12.95
N SER A 41 -6.38 0.75 -12.65
CA SER A 41 -7.62 0.58 -11.88
C SER A 41 -7.47 -0.21 -10.57
N PHE A 42 -6.32 -0.84 -10.34
CA PHE A 42 -6.08 -1.69 -9.18
C PHE A 42 -4.58 -1.72 -8.80
N PHE A 43 -4.23 -2.33 -7.68
CA PHE A 43 -2.84 -2.49 -7.28
C PHE A 43 -2.61 -3.72 -6.40
N ASP A 44 -1.37 -4.21 -6.42
CA ASP A 44 -0.91 -5.28 -5.55
C ASP A 44 0.20 -4.78 -4.64
N LEU A 45 0.16 -5.18 -3.38
CA LEU A 45 1.22 -4.94 -2.41
C LEU A 45 1.77 -6.27 -1.93
N ALA A 46 3.09 -6.36 -1.86
CA ALA A 46 3.79 -7.43 -1.16
C ALA A 46 4.67 -6.79 -0.09
N ILE A 47 4.50 -7.23 1.16
CA ILE A 47 5.22 -6.71 2.31
C ILE A 47 6.01 -7.85 2.93
N SER A 48 7.26 -7.61 3.27
CA SER A 48 8.07 -8.59 4.00
C SER A 48 8.91 -7.92 5.05
N ASP A 49 9.09 -8.59 6.17
CA ASP A 49 9.99 -8.17 7.24
C ASP A 49 11.32 -8.96 7.22
N GLY A 50 11.55 -9.75 6.16
CA GLY A 50 12.71 -10.63 5.99
C GLY A 50 12.59 -12.01 6.64
N LEU A 51 11.55 -12.28 7.44
CA LEU A 51 11.22 -13.63 7.92
C LEU A 51 9.89 -14.09 7.34
N ASP A 52 8.88 -13.21 7.43
CA ASP A 52 7.54 -13.43 6.94
C ASP A 52 7.25 -12.52 5.74
N ALA A 53 6.26 -12.91 4.95
CA ALA A 53 5.78 -12.13 3.81
C ALA A 53 4.25 -12.15 3.78
N TRP A 54 3.68 -11.00 3.48
CA TRP A 54 2.24 -10.77 3.37
C TRP A 54 1.93 -10.11 2.05
N THR A 55 0.75 -10.38 1.52
CA THR A 55 0.30 -9.79 0.26
C THR A 55 -1.06 -9.15 0.42
N CYS A 56 -1.32 -8.10 -0.35
CA CYS A 56 -2.64 -7.51 -0.51
C CYS A 56 -2.90 -7.35 -1.99
N HIS A 57 -3.94 -8.02 -2.45
CA HIS A 57 -4.51 -7.83 -3.78
C HIS A 57 -5.68 -6.87 -3.63
N ALA A 58 -5.50 -5.60 -4.01
CA ALA A 58 -6.57 -4.63 -3.99
C ALA A 58 -7.25 -4.64 -5.35
N SER A 59 -8.30 -5.44 -5.49
CA SER A 59 -9.05 -5.59 -6.74
C SER A 59 -9.70 -4.27 -7.15
N GLU A 60 -10.02 -4.11 -8.45
CA GLU A 60 -10.67 -2.89 -8.95
C GLU A 60 -11.97 -2.54 -8.20
N ALA A 61 -12.77 -3.55 -7.82
CA ALA A 61 -13.98 -3.34 -7.05
C ALA A 61 -13.69 -2.76 -5.66
N GLU A 62 -12.67 -3.25 -4.96
CA GLU A 62 -12.28 -2.74 -3.65
C GLU A 62 -11.68 -1.34 -3.74
N VAL A 63 -10.80 -1.12 -4.74
CA VAL A 63 -10.19 0.18 -5.00
C VAL A 63 -11.27 1.21 -5.33
N ARG A 64 -12.28 0.84 -6.11
CA ARG A 64 -13.43 1.71 -6.40
C ARG A 64 -14.25 2.07 -5.17
N LEU A 65 -14.62 1.08 -4.35
CA LEU A 65 -15.35 1.32 -3.10
C LEU A 65 -14.58 2.22 -2.13
N ARG A 66 -13.25 2.17 -2.15
CA ARG A 66 -12.41 3.05 -1.35
C ARG A 66 -12.23 4.43 -1.96
N ALA A 67 -12.08 4.51 -3.27
CA ALA A 67 -12.02 5.77 -4.00
C ALA A 67 -13.33 6.58 -3.79
N GLU A 68 -14.48 5.90 -3.79
CA GLU A 68 -15.79 6.50 -3.48
C GLU A 68 -15.86 7.06 -2.04
N GLN A 69 -15.30 6.37 -1.05
CA GLN A 69 -15.21 6.90 0.33
C GLN A 69 -14.36 8.17 0.46
N TRP A 70 -13.49 8.40 -0.53
CA TRP A 70 -12.56 9.52 -0.56
C TRP A 70 -13.00 10.60 -1.55
N ASP A 71 -14.17 10.42 -2.19
CA ASP A 71 -14.69 11.27 -3.26
C ASP A 71 -13.66 11.48 -4.39
N LEU A 72 -12.85 10.45 -4.67
CA LEU A 72 -11.83 10.46 -5.72
C LEU A 72 -12.20 9.49 -6.84
N PRO A 73 -11.83 9.79 -8.11
CA PRO A 73 -11.90 8.80 -9.15
C PRO A 73 -10.84 7.71 -8.93
N VAL A 74 -11.10 6.49 -9.42
CA VAL A 74 -10.24 5.31 -9.22
C VAL A 74 -8.79 5.59 -9.59
N ALA A 75 -8.55 6.22 -10.74
CA ALA A 75 -7.20 6.53 -11.21
C ALA A 75 -6.43 7.45 -10.26
N GLU A 76 -7.08 8.51 -9.74
CA GLU A 76 -6.46 9.43 -8.77
C GLU A 76 -6.21 8.73 -7.44
N TYR A 77 -7.14 7.88 -6.99
CA TYR A 77 -6.94 7.10 -5.77
C TYR A 77 -5.73 6.15 -5.89
N VAL A 78 -5.52 5.51 -7.04
CA VAL A 78 -4.33 4.66 -7.25
C VAL A 78 -3.05 5.48 -7.25
N VAL A 79 -3.02 6.64 -7.91
CA VAL A 79 -1.85 7.55 -7.89
C VAL A 79 -1.56 8.01 -6.47
N LEU A 80 -2.59 8.30 -5.69
CA LEU A 80 -2.46 8.71 -4.31
C LEU A 80 -1.96 7.56 -3.43
N ALA A 81 -2.49 6.34 -3.63
CA ALA A 81 -2.01 5.14 -2.97
C ALA A 81 -0.53 4.88 -3.28
N GLU A 82 -0.11 5.03 -4.53
CA GLU A 82 1.30 4.92 -4.94
C GLU A 82 2.19 5.94 -4.23
N HIS A 83 1.72 7.19 -4.10
CA HIS A 83 2.49 8.23 -3.41
C HIS A 83 2.72 7.89 -1.93
N TYR A 84 1.70 7.43 -1.21
CA TYR A 84 1.80 7.15 0.24
C TYR A 84 2.39 5.77 0.58
N LEU A 85 2.18 4.76 -0.26
CA LEU A 85 2.61 3.39 0.00
C LEU A 85 3.88 3.01 -0.77
N GLY A 86 4.14 3.68 -1.90
CA GLY A 86 5.34 3.48 -2.69
C GLY A 86 6.55 4.27 -2.20
N PHE A 87 6.33 5.35 -1.43
CA PHE A 87 7.39 6.21 -0.92
C PHE A 87 7.16 6.61 0.53
N GLN A 88 8.23 6.62 1.32
CA GLN A 88 8.17 7.09 2.71
C GLN A 88 7.99 8.60 2.72
N GLN A 89 6.93 9.05 3.37
CA GLN A 89 6.59 10.46 3.49
C GLN A 89 7.31 11.07 4.69
N PRO A 90 7.93 12.25 4.53
CA PRO A 90 8.61 12.91 5.64
C PRO A 90 7.60 13.32 6.72
N GLY A 91 7.76 12.80 7.93
CA GLY A 91 6.88 13.08 9.06
C GLY A 91 5.62 12.21 9.15
N SER A 92 5.47 11.20 8.27
CA SER A 92 4.46 10.15 8.43
C SER A 92 4.81 9.22 9.59
N LYS A 93 3.77 8.77 10.31
CA LYS A 93 3.88 7.67 11.27
C LYS A 93 3.30 6.41 10.66
N TYR A 94 4.15 5.41 10.55
CA TYR A 94 3.78 4.10 10.05
C TYR A 94 3.54 3.14 11.21
N GLY A 95 2.49 2.34 11.12
CA GLY A 95 2.16 1.30 12.08
C GLY A 95 1.99 -0.03 11.34
N PHE A 96 2.68 -1.06 11.82
CA PHE A 96 2.54 -2.42 11.33
C PHE A 96 2.11 -3.30 12.50
N GLU A 97 0.82 -3.62 12.55
CA GLU A 97 0.20 -4.27 13.71
C GLU A 97 -0.35 -5.64 13.31
N ASP A 98 -0.36 -6.57 14.26
CA ASP A 98 -1.08 -7.84 14.09
C ASP A 98 -2.59 -7.58 14.11
N ALA A 99 -3.29 -7.97 13.04
CA ALA A 99 -4.75 -7.84 12.94
C ALA A 99 -5.48 -9.11 13.40
N GLY A 100 -4.76 -10.15 13.81
CA GLY A 100 -5.28 -11.48 14.13
C GLY A 100 -5.41 -12.37 12.90
N ASN A 101 -5.51 -13.69 13.13
CA ASN A 101 -5.71 -14.71 12.08
C ASN A 101 -4.66 -14.74 10.97
N GLY A 102 -3.40 -14.40 11.28
CA GLY A 102 -2.30 -14.34 10.30
C GLY A 102 -2.29 -13.07 9.44
N GLN A 103 -3.28 -12.20 9.61
CA GLN A 103 -3.37 -10.92 8.89
C GLN A 103 -2.55 -9.86 9.62
N ARG A 104 -1.88 -8.99 8.85
CA ARG A 104 -1.23 -7.79 9.37
C ARG A 104 -1.95 -6.54 8.86
N ARG A 105 -2.02 -5.52 9.70
CA ARG A 105 -2.53 -4.20 9.33
C ARG A 105 -1.39 -3.24 9.14
N VAL A 106 -1.30 -2.68 7.95
CA VAL A 106 -0.42 -1.55 7.66
C VAL A 106 -1.25 -0.29 7.76
N SER A 107 -0.80 0.62 8.60
CA SER A 107 -1.40 1.94 8.73
C SER A 107 -0.35 3.00 8.46
N ASP A 108 -0.69 3.95 7.59
CA ASP A 108 0.08 5.19 7.42
C ASP A 108 -0.78 6.33 7.92
N THR A 109 -0.25 7.09 8.88
CA THR A 109 -0.84 8.34 9.31
C THR A 109 0.07 9.47 8.87
N CYS A 110 -0.21 10.03 7.70
CA CYS A 110 0.45 11.22 7.20
C CYS A 110 -0.27 12.48 7.66
N ARG A 111 0.50 13.47 8.10
CA ARG A 111 -0.02 14.83 8.28
C ARG A 111 0.06 15.56 6.94
N CYS A 112 -1.03 15.62 6.21
CA CYS A 112 -1.06 16.36 4.94
C CYS A 112 -1.59 17.78 5.17
N SER A 113 -0.88 18.77 4.60
CA SER A 113 -1.21 20.20 4.50
C SER A 113 -1.95 20.82 5.71
N SER A 114 -1.19 21.56 6.52
CA SER A 114 -1.55 22.57 7.53
C SER A 114 -2.62 22.27 8.60
N SER A 115 -3.57 21.34 8.45
CA SER A 115 -4.57 21.05 9.50
C SER A 115 -5.26 19.69 9.45
N SER A 116 -4.92 18.79 8.51
CA SER A 116 -5.62 17.49 8.36
C SER A 116 -4.70 16.28 8.57
N TYR A 117 -5.21 15.26 9.26
CA TYR A 117 -4.55 13.96 9.38
C TYR A 117 -5.14 13.00 8.35
N TRP A 118 -4.31 12.50 7.45
CA TRP A 118 -4.68 11.43 6.54
C TRP A 118 -4.34 10.10 7.19
N ARG A 119 -5.26 9.14 7.07
CA ARG A 119 -5.09 7.79 7.62
C ARG A 119 -5.37 6.75 6.54
N PHE A 120 -4.29 6.20 6.01
CA PHE A 120 -4.34 5.01 5.17
C PHE A 120 -4.29 3.76 6.03
N ARG A 121 -5.15 2.79 5.72
CA ARG A 121 -5.20 1.48 6.41
C ARG A 121 -5.42 0.36 5.42
N ILE A 122 -4.49 -0.57 5.32
CA ILE A 122 -4.61 -1.75 4.46
C ILE A 122 -4.38 -3.00 5.31
N ILE A 123 -5.15 -4.05 5.01
CA ILE A 123 -4.96 -5.38 5.59
C ILE A 123 -4.18 -6.19 4.57
N VAL A 124 -3.10 -6.81 5.01
CA VAL A 124 -2.29 -7.76 4.25
C VAL A 124 -2.46 -9.14 4.87
N TYR A 125 -2.49 -10.16 4.01
CA TYR A 125 -2.74 -11.57 4.36
C TYR A 125 -1.48 -12.40 4.19
#